data_AF-A0A943Y6K0-F1
#
_entry.id   AF-A0A943Y6K0-F1
#
_cell.length_a   1.000
_cell.length_b   1.000
_cell.length_c   1.000
_cell.angle_alpha   90.00
_cell.angle_beta   90.00
_cell.angle_gamma   90.00
#
_symmetry.space_group_name_H-M   'P 1'
#
loop_
_entity.id
_entity.type
_entity.pdbx_description
1 polymer ?
#
loop_
_entity_poly.entity_id
_entity_poly.type
_entity_poly.pdbx_seq_one_letter_code
_entity_poly.pdbx_strand_id
1 'polypeptide(L)'
;MANTKAKTISLLLEDGTLKGVMCIEDSGWNSGELYSAPRESINKLISSEACNKFGVYLLLSKEMVYIGQSMDLATRIKQHLSGKDWWESAVVLTTKDDSLNRSDIDYLEAVLIKKAHENNKLDCDNKKKGNLQKVTKFRKVELDQYLEEAFLLMELIGVSVFCKADRIYIPKKTSKTNGVDYVVSTVQGKADAKALLAQNGFFIECECNYAKRQKNRDEYWVNPKISVVDEEWDLILNNQYEHELIYIHIPAKTFAMNKGMQNGFYARKDKPVYIDLNIIVDTLCDRRSGYDFSAYVVKRLKYDDIENVINI
;
A
#
# COMPACT_ATOMS: atom_id res chain seq x y z
N MET A 1 22.51 13.68 0.12
CA MET A 1 22.74 12.23 0.25
C MET A 1 22.22 11.82 1.62
N ALA A 2 21.19 10.99 1.71
CA ALA A 2 20.75 10.46 2.99
C ALA A 2 21.85 9.52 3.51
N ASN A 3 22.36 9.79 4.69
CA ASN A 3 23.45 9.05 5.30
C ASN A 3 22.90 7.72 5.86
N THR A 4 22.85 6.68 5.04
CA THR A 4 22.31 5.38 5.45
C THR A 4 23.25 4.76 6.50
N LYS A 5 22.82 4.74 7.76
CA LYS A 5 23.53 4.08 8.86
C LYS A 5 22.99 2.67 9.07
N ALA A 6 23.87 1.73 9.37
CA ALA A 6 23.49 0.38 9.78
C ALA A 6 22.66 0.44 11.09
N LYS A 7 21.69 -0.47 11.21
CA LYS A 7 20.80 -0.60 12.38
C LYS A 7 20.68 -2.07 12.77
N THR A 8 20.51 -2.31 14.07
CA THR A 8 20.28 -3.64 14.63
C THR A 8 18.87 -3.69 15.20
N ILE A 9 18.03 -4.54 14.60
CA ILE A 9 16.66 -4.75 15.05
C ILE A 9 16.61 -6.09 15.78
N SER A 10 16.06 -6.09 17.00
CA SER A 10 15.81 -7.30 17.78
C SER A 10 14.32 -7.64 17.74
N LEU A 11 14.00 -8.88 17.38
CA LEU A 11 12.64 -9.42 17.34
C LEU A 11 12.54 -10.57 18.35
N LEU A 12 11.70 -10.39 19.37
CA LEU A 12 11.38 -11.39 20.36
C LEU A 12 10.01 -12.00 20.05
N LEU A 13 9.96 -13.34 19.90
CA LEU A 13 8.72 -14.10 19.72
C LEU A 13 8.36 -14.75 21.05
N GLU A 14 7.33 -14.26 21.75
CA GLU A 14 7.02 -14.72 23.12
C GLU A 14 6.68 -16.21 23.20
N ASP A 15 6.06 -16.77 22.15
CA ASP A 15 5.74 -18.20 22.04
C ASP A 15 6.57 -18.94 20.99
N GLY A 16 7.64 -18.32 20.49
CA GLY A 16 8.50 -18.88 19.46
C GLY A 16 7.88 -18.93 18.06
N THR A 17 6.71 -18.30 17.85
CA THR A 17 6.02 -18.29 16.55
C THR A 17 5.74 -16.89 16.04
N LEU A 18 5.64 -16.74 14.72
CA LEU A 18 5.19 -15.50 14.07
C LEU A 18 3.67 -15.27 14.17
N LYS A 19 2.94 -16.21 14.79
CA LYS A 19 1.48 -16.13 15.02
C LYS A 19 1.15 -15.73 16.47
N GLY A 20 2.18 -15.53 17.30
CA GLY A 20 2.06 -15.11 18.68
C GLY A 20 2.20 -13.61 18.86
N VAL A 21 2.51 -13.22 20.11
CA VAL A 21 2.94 -11.87 20.43
C VAL A 21 4.40 -11.70 20.01
N MET A 22 4.67 -10.63 19.27
CA MET A 22 6.01 -10.22 18.89
C MET A 22 6.35 -8.91 19.61
N CYS A 23 7.54 -8.82 20.17
CA CYS A 23 8.12 -7.58 20.67
C CYS A 23 9.33 -7.19 19.81
N ILE A 24 9.40 -5.93 19.42
CA ILE A 24 10.41 -5.40 18.50
C ILE A 24 11.01 -4.14 19.09
N GLU A 25 12.33 -4.09 19.05
CA GLU A 25 13.13 -2.93 19.43
C GLU A 25 14.24 -2.71 18.40
N ASP A 26 14.71 -1.48 18.29
CA ASP A 26 15.93 -1.15 17.56
C ASP A 26 16.93 -0.49 18.51
N SER A 27 18.19 -0.87 18.36
CA SER A 27 19.36 -0.27 19.00
C SER A 27 19.39 1.27 18.98
N GLY A 28 18.83 1.91 17.94
CA GLY A 28 18.77 3.36 17.78
C GLY A 28 17.48 4.04 18.25
N TRP A 29 16.47 3.29 18.70
CA TRP A 29 15.10 3.79 18.83
C TRP A 29 14.79 4.45 20.19
N ASN A 30 15.74 5.13 20.86
CA ASN A 30 15.50 5.94 22.07
C ASN A 30 14.46 5.35 23.07
N SER A 31 14.71 4.14 23.57
CA SER A 31 13.79 3.38 24.46
C SER A 31 12.45 2.95 23.85
N GLY A 32 12.21 3.09 22.55
CA GLY A 32 10.98 2.68 21.89
C GLY A 32 10.80 1.16 21.82
N GLU A 33 9.54 0.74 21.95
CA GLU A 33 9.10 -0.64 21.81
C GLU A 33 7.86 -0.73 20.93
N LEU A 34 7.83 -1.75 20.08
CA LEU A 34 6.67 -2.15 19.31
C LEU A 34 6.24 -3.54 19.74
N TYR A 35 4.97 -3.70 20.08
CA TYR A 35 4.37 -5.01 20.25
C TYR A 35 3.35 -5.26 19.14
N SER A 36 3.29 -6.48 18.63
CA SER A 36 2.28 -6.88 17.65
C SER A 36 1.71 -8.24 18.00
N ALA A 37 0.40 -8.42 17.76
CA ALA A 37 -0.24 -9.72 17.88
C ALA A 37 -1.41 -9.83 16.89
N PRO A 38 -1.65 -11.02 16.31
CA PRO A 38 -2.90 -11.30 15.64
C PRO A 38 -4.06 -11.32 16.66
N ARG A 39 -5.27 -11.07 16.19
CA ARG A 39 -6.46 -10.97 17.05
C ARG A 39 -6.67 -12.20 17.93
N GLU A 40 -6.36 -13.39 17.43
CA GLU A 40 -6.46 -14.64 18.17
C GLU A 40 -5.55 -14.68 19.40
N SER A 41 -4.43 -13.96 19.36
CA SER A 41 -3.44 -13.87 20.43
C SER A 41 -3.59 -12.59 21.27
N ILE A 42 -4.63 -11.78 21.05
CA ILE A 42 -4.76 -10.46 21.66
C ILE A 42 -4.79 -10.49 23.20
N ASN A 43 -5.36 -11.54 23.81
CA ASN A 43 -5.41 -11.66 25.26
C ASN A 43 -4.01 -11.78 25.88
N LYS A 44 -3.05 -12.37 25.16
CA LYS A 44 -1.64 -12.41 25.59
C LYS A 44 -1.03 -11.01 25.51
N LEU A 45 -1.23 -10.31 24.38
CA LEU A 45 -0.75 -8.93 24.21
C LEU A 45 -1.27 -8.01 25.31
N ILE A 46 -2.58 -8.08 25.59
CA ILE A 46 -3.22 -7.26 26.63
C ILE A 46 -2.68 -7.58 28.04
N SER A 47 -2.15 -8.78 28.26
CA SER A 47 -1.56 -9.19 29.54
C SER A 47 -0.09 -8.79 29.66
N SER A 48 0.54 -8.30 28.59
CA SER A 48 1.93 -7.82 28.59
C SER A 48 2.06 -6.52 29.38
N GLU A 49 3.26 -6.27 29.92
CA GLU A 49 3.56 -5.03 30.64
C GLU A 49 3.43 -3.78 29.77
N ALA A 50 3.67 -3.89 28.45
CA ALA A 50 3.54 -2.80 27.51
C ALA A 50 2.14 -2.20 27.48
N CYS A 51 1.09 -3.02 27.73
CA CYS A 51 -0.28 -2.54 27.75
C CYS A 51 -0.66 -1.76 29.02
N ASN A 52 0.21 -1.74 30.04
CA ASN A 52 0.05 -0.96 31.26
C ASN A 52 0.81 0.38 31.24
N LYS A 53 1.49 0.70 30.12
CA LYS A 53 2.30 1.89 29.92
C LYS A 53 1.53 2.96 29.12
N PHE A 54 2.05 4.18 29.11
CA PHE A 54 1.62 5.19 28.15
C PHE A 54 1.97 4.75 26.72
N GLY A 55 1.00 4.85 25.81
CA GLY A 55 1.28 4.57 24.41
C GLY A 55 0.11 4.82 23.47
N VAL A 56 0.30 4.33 22.25
CA VAL A 56 -0.71 4.30 21.20
C VAL A 56 -0.92 2.86 20.75
N TYR A 57 -2.15 2.51 20.41
CA TYR A 57 -2.51 1.22 19.85
C TYR A 57 -3.18 1.40 18.49
N LEU A 58 -2.94 0.42 17.62
CA LEU A 58 -3.47 0.35 16.27
C LEU A 58 -4.22 -0.97 16.14
N LEU A 59 -5.47 -0.92 15.69
CA LEU A 59 -6.22 -2.09 15.25
C LEU A 59 -6.18 -2.10 13.72
N LEU A 60 -5.74 -3.20 13.14
CA LEU A 60 -5.30 -3.28 11.76
C LEU A 60 -6.06 -4.36 10.99
N SER A 61 -6.40 -4.07 9.75
CA SER A 61 -6.71 -5.04 8.70
C SER A 61 -5.86 -4.75 7.48
N LYS A 62 -6.05 -5.53 6.42
CA LYS A 62 -5.41 -5.28 5.12
C LYS A 62 -5.73 -3.90 4.54
N GLU A 63 -6.91 -3.34 4.82
CA GLU A 63 -7.41 -2.15 4.14
C GLU A 63 -7.50 -0.92 5.03
N MET A 64 -7.57 -1.09 6.36
CA MET A 64 -7.81 0.04 7.25
C MET A 64 -7.16 -0.09 8.62
N VAL A 65 -7.09 1.04 9.31
CA VAL A 65 -6.53 1.16 10.66
C VAL A 65 -7.40 2.05 11.55
N TYR A 66 -7.60 1.59 12.79
CA TYR A 66 -8.10 2.40 13.88
C TYR A 66 -6.96 2.67 14.86
N ILE A 67 -6.84 3.90 15.32
CA ILE A 67 -5.71 4.39 16.09
C ILE A 67 -6.27 5.04 17.35
N GLY A 68 -5.78 4.60 18.51
CA GLY A 68 -6.17 5.18 19.79
C GLY A 68 -4.96 5.32 20.71
N GLN A 69 -5.07 6.19 21.71
CA GLN A 69 -4.08 6.34 22.78
C GLN A 69 -4.65 6.00 24.17
N SER A 70 -3.76 5.60 25.09
CA SER A 70 -4.11 5.42 26.49
C SER A 70 -2.88 5.39 27.40
N MET A 71 -3.10 5.60 28.69
CA MET A 71 -2.18 5.20 29.77
C MET A 71 -2.43 3.76 30.26
N ASP A 72 -3.59 3.21 29.90
CA ASP A 72 -3.98 1.82 30.10
C ASP A 72 -4.52 1.31 28.76
N LEU A 73 -3.61 0.77 27.95
CA LEU A 73 -3.92 0.26 26.61
C LEU A 73 -4.72 -1.04 26.71
N ALA A 74 -4.48 -1.85 27.74
CA ALA A 74 -5.19 -3.11 27.99
C ALA A 74 -6.71 -2.90 28.04
N THR A 75 -7.16 -1.96 28.87
CA THR A 75 -8.59 -1.63 29.02
C THR A 75 -9.18 -1.10 27.71
N ARG A 76 -8.45 -0.25 26.99
CA ARG A 76 -8.93 0.31 25.71
C ARG A 76 -9.05 -0.73 24.61
N ILE A 77 -8.05 -1.59 24.45
CA ILE A 77 -8.08 -2.65 23.44
C ILE A 77 -9.19 -3.65 23.74
N LYS A 78 -9.39 -4.02 25.03
CA LYS A 78 -10.50 -4.90 25.46
C LYS A 78 -11.88 -4.37 25.04
N GLN A 79 -12.10 -3.05 25.10
CA GLN A 79 -13.38 -2.44 24.69
C GLN A 79 -13.70 -2.65 23.20
N HIS A 80 -12.69 -2.88 22.35
CA HIS A 80 -12.89 -3.11 20.92
C HIS A 80 -13.10 -4.60 20.56
N LEU A 81 -12.91 -5.53 21.50
CA LEU A 81 -13.10 -6.97 21.26
C LEU A 81 -14.55 -7.33 20.93
N SER A 82 -15.51 -6.64 21.54
CA SER A 82 -16.94 -6.86 21.36
C SER A 82 -17.61 -5.89 20.39
N GLY A 83 -16.87 -4.91 19.85
CA GLY A 83 -17.44 -3.79 19.11
C GLY A 83 -16.94 -3.62 17.67
N LYS A 84 -15.85 -4.27 17.26
CA LYS A 84 -15.27 -4.16 15.92
C LYS A 84 -14.70 -5.50 15.45
N ASP A 85 -15.34 -6.14 14.49
CA ASP A 85 -14.95 -7.48 14.02
C ASP A 85 -13.99 -7.47 12.83
N TRP A 86 -13.77 -6.31 12.22
CA TRP A 86 -12.99 -6.19 10.98
C TRP A 86 -11.48 -6.28 11.16
N TRP A 87 -10.96 -5.97 12.36
CA TRP A 87 -9.52 -5.93 12.58
C TRP A 87 -8.98 -7.34 12.83
N GLU A 88 -7.84 -7.64 12.21
CA GLU A 88 -7.19 -8.95 12.15
C GLU A 88 -5.96 -9.01 13.06
N SER A 89 -5.36 -7.85 13.36
CA SER A 89 -4.19 -7.74 14.23
C SER A 89 -4.16 -6.42 14.99
N ALA A 90 -3.32 -6.35 16.02
CA ALA A 90 -3.06 -5.13 16.75
C ALA A 90 -1.56 -4.84 16.83
N VAL A 91 -1.24 -3.55 16.89
CA VAL A 91 0.09 -3.04 17.22
C VAL A 91 -0.01 -2.09 18.40
N VAL A 92 0.95 -2.15 19.32
CA VAL A 92 1.13 -1.22 20.43
C VAL A 92 2.49 -0.57 20.28
N LEU A 93 2.54 0.76 20.40
CA LEU A 93 3.78 1.54 20.46
C LEU A 93 3.89 2.18 21.84
N THR A 94 5.00 1.91 22.52
CA THR A 94 5.31 2.45 23.85
C THR A 94 6.83 2.60 24.02
N THR A 95 7.30 2.79 25.25
CA THR A 95 8.71 2.87 25.61
C THR A 95 9.07 1.89 26.72
N LYS A 96 10.26 1.30 26.66
CA LYS A 96 10.84 0.37 27.65
C LYS A 96 10.67 0.89 29.08
N ASP A 97 10.99 2.17 29.26
CA ASP A 97 11.07 2.88 30.52
C ASP A 97 9.80 3.67 30.89
N ASP A 98 8.69 3.51 30.15
CA ASP A 98 7.43 4.25 30.34
C ASP A 98 7.65 5.79 30.39
N SER A 99 8.57 6.30 29.57
CA SER A 99 8.94 7.72 29.52
C SER A 99 7.96 8.60 28.74
N LEU A 100 6.94 8.03 28.08
CA LEU A 100 5.88 8.78 27.41
C LEU A 100 4.92 9.39 28.43
N ASN A 101 4.47 10.62 28.16
CA ASN A 101 3.41 11.27 28.94
C ASN A 101 2.13 11.49 28.10
N ARG A 102 1.11 12.10 28.71
CA ARG A 102 -0.17 12.35 28.05
C ARG A 102 -0.05 13.20 26.77
N SER A 103 0.74 14.26 26.80
CA SER A 103 0.94 15.13 25.64
C SER A 103 1.71 14.43 24.53
N ASP A 104 2.64 13.52 24.89
CA ASP A 104 3.37 12.72 23.91
C ASP A 104 2.44 11.76 23.16
N ILE A 105 1.60 10.99 23.86
CA ILE A 105 0.71 10.02 23.21
C ILE A 105 -0.41 10.70 22.41
N ASP A 106 -0.87 11.88 22.85
CA ASP A 106 -1.79 12.72 22.07
C ASP A 106 -1.12 13.21 20.77
N TYR A 107 0.17 13.56 20.81
CA TYR A 107 0.95 13.94 19.61
C TYR A 107 1.14 12.75 18.65
N LEU A 108 1.57 11.60 19.17
CA LEU A 108 1.78 10.39 18.38
C LEU A 108 0.48 9.95 17.68
N GLU A 109 -0.64 9.90 18.42
CA GLU A 109 -1.96 9.58 17.87
C GLU A 109 -2.35 10.55 16.75
N ALA A 110 -2.17 11.86 16.96
CA ALA A 110 -2.52 12.86 15.96
C ALA A 110 -1.71 12.71 14.65
N VAL A 111 -0.41 12.45 14.74
CA VAL A 111 0.45 12.25 13.55
C VAL A 111 0.09 10.97 12.82
N LEU A 112 -0.15 9.88 13.56
CA LEU A 112 -0.55 8.59 12.98
C LEU A 112 -1.92 8.68 12.30
N ILE A 113 -2.92 9.30 12.95
CA ILE A 113 -4.25 9.55 12.35
C ILE A 113 -4.13 10.36 11.08
N LYS A 114 -3.34 11.45 11.10
CA LYS A 114 -3.13 12.30 9.93
C LYS A 114 -2.55 11.48 8.77
N LYS A 115 -1.53 10.66 9.02
CA LYS A 115 -0.87 9.87 7.98
C LYS A 115 -1.78 8.77 7.41
N ALA A 116 -2.54 8.07 8.26
CA ALA A 116 -3.53 7.09 7.81
C ALA A 116 -4.67 7.74 7.00
N HIS A 117 -5.10 8.93 7.39
CA HIS A 117 -6.12 9.70 6.67
C HIS A 117 -5.59 10.15 5.30
N GLU A 118 -4.36 10.64 5.20
CA GLU A 118 -3.72 11.02 3.93
C GLU A 118 -3.62 9.83 2.95
N ASN A 119 -3.56 8.61 3.46
CA ASN A 119 -3.51 7.38 2.66
C ASN A 119 -4.89 6.74 2.41
N ASN A 120 -5.99 7.35 2.84
CA ASN A 120 -7.35 6.77 2.77
C ASN A 120 -7.48 5.40 3.48
N LYS A 121 -6.71 5.16 4.54
CA LYS A 121 -6.75 3.90 5.31
C LYS A 121 -7.34 4.09 6.73
N LEU A 122 -7.74 5.29 7.13
CA LEU A 122 -8.29 5.53 8.46
C LEU A 122 -9.73 5.00 8.58
N ASP A 123 -10.00 4.24 9.65
CA ASP A 123 -11.33 3.75 10.00
C ASP A 123 -12.34 4.90 10.18
N CYS A 124 -13.55 4.75 9.62
CA CYS A 124 -14.56 5.81 9.59
C CYS A 124 -15.12 6.16 10.97
N ASP A 125 -15.00 5.25 11.95
CA ASP A 125 -15.35 5.49 13.34
C ASP A 125 -14.24 6.19 14.13
N ASN A 126 -13.06 6.40 13.55
CA ASN A 126 -12.00 7.19 14.17
C ASN A 126 -12.23 8.70 13.97
N LYS A 127 -13.42 9.18 14.39
CA LYS A 127 -13.95 10.52 14.12
C LYS A 127 -13.30 11.63 14.96
N LYS A 128 -12.57 11.27 16.02
CA LYS A 128 -11.85 12.24 16.85
C LYS A 128 -10.54 12.58 16.17
N LYS A 129 -10.43 13.82 15.67
CA LYS A 129 -9.12 14.36 15.31
C LYS A 129 -8.30 14.42 16.60
N GLY A 130 -7.16 13.71 16.64
CA GLY A 130 -6.26 13.73 17.80
C GLY A 130 -6.03 15.17 18.27
N ASN A 131 -6.09 15.39 19.58
CA ASN A 131 -5.83 16.70 20.13
C ASN A 131 -4.33 16.97 19.98
N LEU A 132 -3.95 17.92 19.13
CA LEU A 132 -2.58 18.46 19.12
C LEU A 132 -2.34 19.23 20.42
N GLN A 133 -2.08 18.51 21.50
CA GLN A 133 -1.53 19.10 22.71
C GLN A 133 -0.13 19.65 22.39
N LYS A 134 0.21 20.77 23.02
CA LYS A 134 1.48 21.46 22.77
C LYS A 134 2.63 20.70 23.43
N VAL A 135 3.34 19.86 22.66
CA VAL A 135 4.68 19.39 23.01
C VAL A 135 5.72 20.49 22.76
N THR A 136 6.84 20.47 23.48
CA THR A 136 7.93 21.44 23.25
C THR A 136 8.58 21.21 21.89
N LYS A 137 9.27 22.22 21.34
CA LYS A 137 9.98 22.08 20.06
C LYS A 137 11.02 20.95 20.05
N PHE A 138 11.68 20.71 21.20
CA PHE A 138 12.68 19.65 21.34
C PHE A 138 12.01 18.29 21.42
N ARG A 139 10.98 18.15 22.29
CA ARG A 139 10.23 16.91 22.44
C ARG A 139 9.55 16.50 21.13
N LYS A 140 9.07 17.47 20.35
CA LYS A 140 8.53 17.21 19.01
C LYS A 140 9.54 16.50 18.10
N VAL A 141 10.79 16.96 18.06
CA VAL A 141 11.85 16.34 17.25
C VAL A 141 12.11 14.90 17.69
N GLU A 142 12.13 14.66 19.01
CA GLU A 142 12.29 13.31 19.56
C GLU A 142 11.12 12.39 19.17
N LEU A 143 9.87 12.88 19.26
CA LEU A 143 8.68 12.12 18.89
C LEU A 143 8.57 11.89 17.38
N ASP A 144 9.02 12.85 16.56
CA ASP A 144 9.10 12.69 15.11
C ASP A 144 10.12 11.59 14.76
N GLN A 145 11.29 11.59 15.38
CA GLN A 145 12.30 10.53 15.23
C GLN A 145 11.78 9.17 15.72
N TYR A 146 11.08 9.15 16.86
CA TYR A 146 10.43 7.95 17.38
C TYR A 146 9.45 7.36 16.35
N LEU A 147 8.64 8.21 15.70
CA LEU A 147 7.70 7.76 14.67
C LEU A 147 8.39 7.28 13.39
N GLU A 148 9.49 7.92 12.98
CA GLU A 148 10.27 7.46 11.82
C GLU A 148 10.74 6.01 12.00
N GLU A 149 11.25 5.67 13.18
CA GLU A 149 11.62 4.29 13.53
C GLU A 149 10.39 3.38 13.64
N ALA A 150 9.32 3.84 14.30
CA ALA A 150 8.08 3.07 14.40
C ALA A 150 7.53 2.70 13.01
N PHE A 151 7.57 3.60 12.03
CA PHE A 151 7.13 3.32 10.66
C PHE A 151 7.99 2.25 9.99
N LEU A 152 9.31 2.31 10.14
CA LEU A 152 10.22 1.30 9.60
C LEU A 152 9.94 -0.09 10.19
N LEU A 153 9.74 -0.18 11.52
CA LEU A 153 9.48 -1.44 12.19
C LEU A 153 8.07 -1.98 11.89
N MET A 154 7.08 -1.10 11.74
CA MET A 154 5.75 -1.46 11.26
C MET A 154 5.80 -2.02 9.83
N GLU A 155 6.58 -1.42 8.94
CA GLU A 155 6.80 -1.92 7.57
C GLU A 155 7.48 -3.31 7.58
N LEU A 156 8.46 -3.53 8.48
CA LEU A 156 9.13 -4.82 8.65
C LEU A 156 8.15 -5.96 8.98
N ILE A 157 7.12 -5.69 9.78
CA ILE A 157 6.06 -6.67 10.11
C ILE A 157 4.85 -6.64 9.16
N GLY A 158 4.96 -5.92 8.03
CA GLY A 158 3.95 -5.92 6.97
C GLY A 158 2.78 -4.96 7.18
N VAL A 159 2.91 -3.97 8.08
CA VAL A 159 1.90 -2.92 8.27
C VAL A 159 2.06 -1.85 7.18
N SER A 160 1.16 -1.88 6.21
CA SER A 160 1.23 -1.04 5.00
C SER A 160 0.36 0.22 5.04
N VAL A 161 -0.53 0.37 6.03
CA VAL A 161 -1.51 1.49 6.10
C VAL A 161 -0.89 2.89 6.16
N PHE A 162 0.38 3.00 6.56
CA PHE A 162 1.13 4.26 6.60
C PHE A 162 2.10 4.45 5.44
N CYS A 163 2.29 3.43 4.61
CA CYS A 163 3.12 3.54 3.43
C CYS A 163 2.38 4.38 2.39
N LYS A 164 3.06 5.37 1.79
CA LYS A 164 2.54 5.97 0.55
C LYS A 164 2.49 4.86 -0.50
N ALA A 165 1.58 4.94 -1.47
CA ALA A 165 1.47 3.96 -2.56
C ALA A 165 2.84 3.65 -3.24
N ASP A 166 3.78 4.62 -3.20
CA ASP A 166 5.14 4.50 -3.74
C ASP A 166 6.17 3.78 -2.82
N ARG A 167 5.80 3.38 -1.60
CA ARG A 167 6.72 2.82 -0.58
C ARG A 167 6.17 1.60 0.16
N ILE A 168 5.24 0.85 -0.40
CA ILE A 168 4.87 -0.43 0.22
C ILE A 168 5.91 -1.49 -0.17
N TYR A 169 6.96 -1.69 0.62
CA TYR A 169 7.67 -2.97 0.60
C TYR A 169 6.72 -4.03 1.19
N ILE A 170 6.04 -4.76 0.32
CA ILE A 170 5.33 -5.98 0.71
C ILE A 170 6.34 -7.13 0.61
N PRO A 171 6.67 -7.83 1.71
CA PRO A 171 7.54 -9.00 1.64
C PRO A 171 6.90 -10.03 0.70
N LYS A 172 7.72 -10.52 -0.23
CA LYS A 172 7.40 -11.54 -1.24
C LYS A 172 6.44 -12.59 -0.67
N LYS A 173 5.20 -12.64 -1.15
CA LYS A 173 4.43 -13.89 -1.10
C LYS A 173 5.07 -14.85 -2.10
N THR A 174 6.00 -15.65 -1.59
CA THR A 174 6.47 -16.86 -2.25
C THR A 174 5.32 -17.85 -2.34
N SER A 175 4.64 -17.91 -3.49
CA SER A 175 3.99 -19.14 -3.91
C SER A 175 5.11 -20.13 -4.26
N LYS A 176 5.25 -21.19 -3.45
CA LYS A 176 6.24 -22.24 -3.70
C LYS A 176 5.90 -22.98 -5.00
N THR A 177 6.79 -22.86 -5.98
CA THR A 177 7.13 -23.94 -6.90
C THR A 177 8.59 -23.75 -7.33
N ASN A 178 9.43 -24.73 -6.98
CA ASN A 178 10.77 -24.99 -7.52
C ASN A 178 11.89 -23.92 -7.39
N GLY A 179 11.95 -23.18 -6.28
CA GLY A 179 13.24 -22.78 -5.69
C GLY A 179 14.20 -21.90 -6.51
N VAL A 180 13.71 -21.08 -7.45
CA VAL A 180 14.53 -20.08 -8.14
C VAL A 180 13.82 -18.71 -8.06
N ASP A 181 14.52 -17.70 -7.53
CA ASP A 181 14.08 -16.30 -7.56
C ASP A 181 14.01 -15.84 -9.03
N TYR A 182 12.81 -15.61 -9.56
CA TYR A 182 12.67 -15.03 -10.90
C TYR A 182 12.71 -13.51 -10.80
N VAL A 183 13.78 -12.90 -11.32
CA VAL A 183 13.71 -11.53 -11.86
C VAL A 183 12.78 -11.63 -13.06
N VAL A 184 11.65 -10.91 -13.06
CA VAL A 184 10.76 -10.92 -14.24
C VAL A 184 11.45 -10.06 -15.30
N SER A 185 12.36 -10.66 -16.04
CA SER A 185 13.02 -10.03 -17.18
C SER A 185 12.10 -9.97 -18.40
N THR A 186 11.02 -10.77 -18.43
CA THR A 186 10.17 -10.96 -19.62
C THR A 186 8.68 -10.81 -19.30
N VAL A 187 7.89 -10.20 -20.17
CA VAL A 187 6.44 -10.02 -19.98
C VAL A 187 5.63 -10.84 -20.98
N GLN A 188 4.96 -11.90 -20.52
CA GLN A 188 4.08 -12.73 -21.35
C GLN A 188 2.60 -12.39 -21.16
N GLY A 189 2.20 -11.77 -20.05
CA GLY A 189 0.81 -11.42 -19.82
C GLY A 189 0.60 -10.35 -18.75
N LYS A 190 -0.67 -10.14 -18.40
CA LYS A 190 -1.10 -9.14 -17.41
C LYS A 190 -0.45 -9.36 -16.03
N ALA A 191 -0.31 -10.62 -15.61
CA ALA A 191 0.31 -10.96 -14.32
C ALA A 191 1.78 -10.54 -14.29
N ASP A 192 2.55 -10.90 -15.32
CA ASP A 192 3.96 -10.52 -15.44
C ASP A 192 4.14 -9.01 -15.54
N ALA A 193 3.24 -8.34 -16.29
CA ALA A 193 3.28 -6.90 -16.44
C ALA A 193 3.02 -6.18 -15.11
N LYS A 194 2.05 -6.67 -14.34
CA LYS A 194 1.81 -6.21 -12.95
C LYS A 194 2.99 -6.49 -12.05
N ALA A 195 3.62 -7.65 -12.17
CA ALA A 195 4.79 -8.02 -11.38
C ALA A 195 5.99 -7.12 -11.68
N LEU A 196 6.26 -6.84 -12.96
CA LEU A 196 7.33 -5.94 -13.39
C LEU A 196 7.08 -4.49 -12.94
N LEU A 197 5.83 -4.01 -13.04
CA LEU A 197 5.45 -2.70 -12.52
C LEU A 197 5.63 -2.62 -11.00
N ALA A 198 5.20 -3.64 -10.26
CA ALA A 198 5.38 -3.72 -8.82
C ALA A 198 6.87 -3.76 -8.42
N GLN A 199 7.72 -4.49 -9.17
CA GLN A 199 9.17 -4.47 -9.00
C GLN A 199 9.78 -3.08 -9.19
N ASN A 200 9.12 -2.22 -9.98
CA ASN A 200 9.52 -0.84 -10.24
C ASN A 200 8.75 0.19 -9.37
N GLY A 201 8.04 -0.25 -8.33
CA GLY A 201 7.36 0.61 -7.37
C GLY A 201 5.96 1.09 -7.80
N PHE A 202 5.36 0.50 -8.83
CA PHE A 202 4.02 0.83 -9.32
C PHE A 202 3.04 -0.31 -9.00
N PHE A 203 2.27 -0.15 -7.92
CA PHE A 203 1.29 -1.14 -7.47
C PHE A 203 -0.10 -0.80 -7.99
N ILE A 204 -0.76 -1.79 -8.60
CA ILE A 204 -2.08 -1.60 -9.21
C ILE A 204 -3.17 -2.12 -8.26
N GLU A 205 -3.85 -1.18 -7.61
CA GLU A 205 -4.87 -1.45 -6.59
C GLU A 205 -6.31 -1.46 -7.14
N CYS A 206 -6.57 -0.80 -8.27
CA CYS A 206 -7.89 -0.68 -8.89
C CYS A 206 -8.11 -1.66 -10.07
N GLU A 207 -9.29 -1.59 -10.70
CA GLU A 207 -9.59 -2.40 -11.89
C GLU A 207 -8.56 -2.09 -12.98
N CYS A 208 -7.79 -3.11 -13.34
CA CYS A 208 -6.68 -2.98 -14.28
C CYS A 208 -7.03 -3.66 -15.59
N ASN A 209 -6.86 -2.95 -16.70
CA ASN A 209 -7.00 -3.47 -18.05
C ASN A 209 -5.62 -3.69 -18.66
N TYR A 210 -5.51 -4.67 -19.55
CA TYR A 210 -4.24 -5.03 -20.18
C TYR A 210 -4.45 -5.32 -21.65
N ALA A 211 -3.54 -4.81 -22.50
CA ALA A 211 -3.51 -5.15 -23.91
C ALA A 211 -2.08 -5.27 -24.43
N LYS A 212 -1.89 -6.21 -25.37
CA LYS A 212 -0.67 -6.32 -26.17
C LYS A 212 -0.81 -5.54 -27.47
N ARG A 213 0.29 -5.05 -28.02
CA ARG A 213 0.31 -4.49 -29.37
C ARG A 213 -0.09 -5.57 -30.37
N GLN A 214 -0.98 -5.22 -31.29
CA GLN A 214 -1.40 -6.14 -32.34
C GLN A 214 -0.28 -6.40 -33.36
N LYS A 215 -0.19 -7.64 -33.87
CA LYS A 215 0.92 -8.07 -34.75
C LYS A 215 1.08 -7.26 -36.04
N ASN A 216 -0.02 -6.76 -36.59
CA ASN A 216 -0.05 -6.05 -37.88
C ASN A 216 -0.78 -4.70 -37.79
N ARG A 217 -0.88 -4.14 -36.59
CA ARG A 217 -1.50 -2.83 -36.37
C ARG A 217 -0.76 -2.10 -35.27
N ASP A 218 -0.47 -0.83 -35.49
CA ASP A 218 0.12 0.06 -34.49
C ASP A 218 -0.94 0.53 -33.49
N GLU A 219 -1.63 -0.43 -32.90
CA GLU A 219 -2.68 -0.18 -31.92
C GLU A 219 -2.77 -1.29 -30.86
N TYR A 220 -3.23 -0.91 -29.69
CA TYR A 220 -3.67 -1.80 -28.63
C TYR A 220 -5.19 -1.91 -28.68
N TRP A 221 -5.72 -3.13 -28.70
CA TRP A 221 -7.15 -3.37 -28.56
C TRP A 221 -7.45 -3.79 -27.13
N VAL A 222 -8.23 -2.98 -26.42
CA VAL A 222 -8.58 -3.20 -25.02
C VAL A 222 -10.06 -2.98 -24.80
N ASN A 223 -10.65 -3.76 -23.89
CA ASN A 223 -12.10 -3.77 -23.69
C ASN A 223 -12.45 -3.62 -22.21
N PRO A 224 -12.23 -2.44 -21.61
CA PRO A 224 -12.63 -2.20 -20.23
C PRO A 224 -14.15 -2.20 -20.08
N LYS A 225 -14.66 -2.49 -18.89
CA LYS A 225 -16.10 -2.36 -18.62
C LYS A 225 -16.53 -0.90 -18.73
N ILE A 226 -17.79 -0.64 -19.07
CA ILE A 226 -18.30 0.74 -19.10
C ILE A 226 -18.23 1.42 -17.72
N SER A 227 -18.31 0.66 -16.62
CA SER A 227 -18.23 1.21 -15.26
C SER A 227 -16.94 1.99 -14.97
N VAL A 228 -15.86 1.74 -15.72
CA VAL A 228 -14.59 2.46 -15.52
C VAL A 228 -14.68 3.96 -15.77
N VAL A 229 -15.74 4.46 -16.42
CA VAL A 229 -15.92 5.92 -16.60
C VAL A 229 -16.27 6.62 -15.28
N ASP A 230 -16.87 5.90 -14.33
CA ASP A 230 -17.32 6.45 -13.05
C ASP A 230 -16.33 6.19 -11.91
N GLU A 231 -15.32 5.33 -12.14
CA GLU A 231 -14.34 4.85 -11.16
C GLU A 231 -12.91 5.16 -11.61
N GLU A 232 -11.96 5.16 -10.66
CA GLU A 232 -10.55 5.17 -11.02
C GLU A 232 -10.14 3.79 -11.57
N TRP A 233 -9.30 3.78 -12.61
CA TRP A 233 -8.92 2.54 -13.27
C TRP A 233 -7.54 2.63 -13.90
N ASP A 234 -6.93 1.46 -14.04
CA ASP A 234 -5.58 1.33 -14.56
C ASP A 234 -5.57 0.63 -15.91
N LEU A 235 -4.62 1.01 -16.74
CA LEU A 235 -4.39 0.42 -18.05
C LEU A 235 -2.89 0.14 -18.24
N ILE A 236 -2.58 -1.09 -18.64
CA ILE A 236 -1.24 -1.51 -19.03
C ILE A 236 -1.24 -1.84 -20.52
N LEU A 237 -0.40 -1.15 -21.27
CA LEU A 237 -0.15 -1.42 -22.68
C LEU A 237 1.22 -2.07 -22.83
N ASN A 238 1.27 -3.23 -23.48
CA ASN A 238 2.50 -3.98 -23.69
C ASN A 238 2.88 -4.00 -25.17
N ASN A 239 3.94 -3.28 -25.54
CA ASN A 239 4.59 -3.41 -26.83
C ASN A 239 5.63 -4.53 -26.77
N GLN A 240 5.19 -5.76 -27.02
CA GLN A 240 6.07 -6.92 -26.96
C GLN A 240 7.15 -6.98 -28.04
N TYR A 241 7.05 -6.14 -29.08
CA TYR A 241 8.06 -6.07 -30.16
C TYR A 241 9.19 -5.09 -29.83
N GLU A 242 8.91 -4.10 -28.98
CA GLU A 242 9.90 -3.11 -28.51
C GLU A 242 10.24 -3.28 -27.03
N HIS A 243 9.75 -4.37 -26.44
CA HIS A 243 9.87 -4.75 -25.05
C HIS A 243 9.57 -3.57 -24.11
N GLU A 244 8.43 -2.91 -24.32
CA GLU A 244 8.01 -1.75 -23.53
C GLU A 244 6.64 -1.95 -22.90
N LEU A 245 6.55 -1.71 -21.59
CA LEU A 245 5.30 -1.48 -20.89
C LEU A 245 5.03 0.00 -20.74
N ILE A 246 3.77 0.38 -20.94
CA ILE A 246 3.23 1.69 -20.63
C ILE A 246 2.15 1.49 -19.57
N TYR A 247 2.39 2.05 -18.38
CA TYR A 247 1.43 2.09 -17.29
C TYR A 247 0.72 3.44 -17.27
N ILE A 248 -0.61 3.39 -17.27
CA ILE A 248 -1.51 4.54 -17.37
C ILE A 248 -2.50 4.41 -16.21
N HIS A 249 -2.62 5.47 -15.40
CA HIS A 249 -3.58 5.58 -14.32
C HIS A 249 -4.60 6.66 -14.66
N ILE A 250 -5.88 6.31 -14.63
CA ILE A 250 -6.95 7.17 -15.12
C ILE A 250 -7.90 7.47 -13.95
N PRO A 251 -7.92 8.71 -13.45
CA PRO A 251 -8.85 9.11 -12.40
C PRO A 251 -10.32 8.95 -12.83
N ALA A 252 -11.20 8.75 -11.85
CA ALA A 252 -12.64 8.69 -12.09
C ALA A 252 -13.15 9.92 -12.87
N LYS A 253 -14.10 9.72 -13.78
CA LYS A 253 -14.75 10.77 -14.58
C LYS A 253 -13.83 11.56 -15.51
N THR A 254 -12.62 11.05 -15.77
CA THR A 254 -11.69 11.62 -16.75
C THR A 254 -12.24 11.55 -18.18
N PHE A 255 -12.85 10.42 -18.53
CA PHE A 255 -13.43 10.15 -19.83
C PHE A 255 -14.90 9.78 -19.70
N ALA A 256 -15.67 10.00 -20.76
CA ALA A 256 -17.10 9.72 -20.79
C ALA A 256 -17.50 8.84 -21.99
N MET A 257 -18.59 8.10 -21.83
CA MET A 257 -19.25 7.41 -22.94
C MET A 257 -19.82 8.41 -23.95
N ASN A 258 -19.76 8.06 -25.23
CA ASN A 258 -20.34 8.86 -26.31
C ASN A 258 -21.88 8.87 -26.21
N LYS A 259 -22.47 10.07 -26.10
CA LYS A 259 -23.93 10.30 -26.04
C LYS A 259 -24.48 11.02 -27.29
N GLY A 260 -23.81 10.90 -28.43
CA GLY A 260 -24.30 11.41 -29.72
C GLY A 260 -23.90 12.83 -30.09
N MET A 261 -23.08 13.52 -29.28
CA MET A 261 -22.52 14.84 -29.62
C MET A 261 -21.09 14.99 -29.06
N GLN A 262 -20.10 14.83 -29.95
CA GLN A 262 -18.63 14.91 -29.75
C GLN A 262 -17.97 13.90 -28.78
N ASN A 263 -16.64 13.75 -28.96
CA ASN A 263 -15.69 12.78 -28.41
C ASN A 263 -16.14 11.98 -27.18
N GLY A 264 -16.07 10.66 -27.25
CA GLY A 264 -16.49 9.77 -26.17
C GLY A 264 -16.27 8.30 -26.49
N PHE A 265 -16.18 7.49 -25.44
CA PHE A 265 -16.00 6.04 -25.56
C PHE A 265 -17.21 5.38 -26.23
N TYR A 266 -16.94 4.41 -27.09
CA TYR A 266 -17.96 3.61 -27.76
C TYR A 266 -18.07 2.25 -27.09
N ALA A 267 -19.30 1.81 -26.80
CA ALA A 267 -19.54 0.44 -26.38
C ALA A 267 -19.29 -0.54 -27.54
N ARG A 268 -18.83 -1.76 -27.22
CA ARG A 268 -18.75 -2.84 -28.20
C ARG A 268 -20.14 -3.22 -28.70
N LYS A 269 -20.27 -3.42 -30.01
CA LYS A 269 -21.54 -3.81 -30.64
C LYS A 269 -22.03 -5.18 -30.18
N ASP A 270 -21.12 -6.13 -30.01
CA ASP A 270 -21.42 -7.52 -29.63
C ASP A 270 -21.56 -7.71 -28.11
N LYS A 271 -20.88 -6.88 -27.31
CA LYS A 271 -20.94 -6.93 -25.84
C LYS A 271 -21.03 -5.51 -25.24
N PRO A 272 -22.23 -4.91 -25.22
CA PRO A 272 -22.42 -3.50 -24.87
C PRO A 272 -22.07 -3.11 -23.43
N VAL A 273 -21.62 -4.04 -22.58
CA VAL A 273 -21.11 -3.76 -21.23
C VAL A 273 -19.62 -3.41 -21.22
N TYR A 274 -18.93 -3.56 -22.36
CA TYR A 274 -17.52 -3.23 -22.54
C TYR A 274 -17.35 -2.09 -23.55
N ILE A 275 -16.34 -1.27 -23.33
CA ILE A 275 -15.88 -0.24 -24.24
C ILE A 275 -15.01 -0.89 -25.33
N ASP A 276 -15.04 -0.36 -26.55
CA ASP A 276 -14.22 -0.80 -27.69
C ASP A 276 -13.11 0.22 -27.95
N LEU A 277 -11.94 0.03 -27.31
CA LEU A 277 -10.79 0.94 -27.42
C LEU A 277 -9.75 0.41 -28.40
N ASN A 278 -9.32 1.27 -29.31
CA ASN A 278 -8.20 1.06 -30.23
C ASN A 278 -7.18 2.19 -30.05
N ILE A 279 -6.26 2.01 -29.10
CA ILE A 279 -5.28 3.03 -28.71
C ILE A 279 -4.07 2.93 -29.65
N ILE A 280 -3.76 4.02 -30.35
CA ILE A 280 -2.64 4.10 -31.30
C ILE A 280 -1.31 4.08 -30.52
N VAL A 281 -0.31 3.32 -30.98
CA VAL A 281 0.96 3.13 -30.27
C VAL A 281 1.72 4.44 -30.07
N ASP A 282 1.85 5.25 -31.13
CA ASP A 282 2.69 6.46 -31.12
C ASP A 282 2.05 7.61 -30.33
N THR A 283 0.75 7.81 -30.50
CA THR A 283 0.05 8.97 -29.93
C THR A 283 -0.66 8.66 -28.62
N LEU A 284 -0.92 7.38 -28.32
CA LEU A 284 -1.80 6.95 -27.25
C LEU A 284 -3.23 7.52 -27.35
N CYS A 285 -3.66 7.96 -28.53
CA CYS A 285 -5.04 8.32 -28.77
C CYS A 285 -5.88 7.09 -29.09
N ASP A 286 -7.07 6.97 -28.52
CA ASP A 286 -8.07 6.02 -29.01
C ASP A 286 -8.67 6.51 -30.34
N ARG A 287 -8.60 5.66 -31.38
CA ARG A 287 -9.03 6.00 -32.75
C ARG A 287 -10.50 6.39 -32.82
N ARG A 288 -11.35 5.81 -31.97
CA ARG A 288 -12.80 6.03 -32.04
C ARG A 288 -13.25 7.25 -31.27
N SER A 289 -12.90 7.33 -29.99
CA SER A 289 -13.29 8.43 -29.12
C SER A 289 -12.50 9.70 -29.36
N GLY A 290 -11.29 9.60 -29.90
CA GLY A 290 -10.34 10.71 -29.99
C GLY A 290 -9.69 11.09 -28.66
N TYR A 291 -9.96 10.35 -27.58
CA TYR A 291 -9.32 10.63 -26.29
C TYR A 291 -7.84 10.27 -26.30
N ASP A 292 -7.05 11.19 -25.75
CA ASP A 292 -5.60 11.07 -25.60
C ASP A 292 -5.27 10.55 -24.20
N PHE A 293 -4.59 9.42 -24.13
CA PHE A 293 -4.16 8.80 -22.89
C PHE A 293 -2.76 9.25 -22.44
N SER A 294 -2.02 9.99 -23.26
CA SER A 294 -0.63 10.38 -23.02
C SER A 294 -0.45 11.20 -21.73
N ALA A 295 -1.40 12.09 -21.43
CA ALA A 295 -1.41 12.90 -20.20
C ALA A 295 -1.57 12.08 -18.91
N TYR A 296 -1.98 10.81 -19.02
CA TYR A 296 -2.25 9.91 -17.90
C TYR A 296 -1.20 8.79 -17.80
N VAL A 297 -0.15 8.83 -18.62
CA VAL A 297 0.98 7.91 -18.53
C VAL A 297 1.74 8.18 -17.24
N VAL A 298 1.79 7.16 -16.38
CA VAL A 298 2.54 7.20 -15.13
C VAL A 298 3.97 6.74 -15.36
N LYS A 299 4.16 5.64 -16.13
CA LYS A 299 5.47 5.05 -16.33
C LYS A 299 5.60 4.34 -17.67
N ARG A 300 6.78 4.45 -18.28
CA ARG A 300 7.27 3.53 -19.32
C ARG A 300 8.41 2.69 -18.77
N LEU A 301 8.39 1.39 -19.04
CA LEU A 301 9.42 0.44 -18.60
C LEU A 301 9.88 -0.41 -19.78
N LYS A 302 11.19 -0.55 -19.94
CA LYS A 302 11.78 -1.55 -20.85
C LYS A 302 11.99 -2.87 -20.11
N TYR A 303 11.92 -3.98 -20.84
CA TYR A 303 12.18 -5.33 -20.32
C TYR A 303 12.95 -6.16 -21.37
N ASP A 304 13.50 -7.31 -20.97
CA ASP A 304 14.32 -8.16 -21.84
C ASP A 304 13.47 -9.23 -22.56
N ASP A 305 14.02 -9.82 -23.62
CA ASP A 305 13.41 -10.97 -24.29
C ASP A 305 13.88 -12.30 -23.66
N ILE A 306 13.02 -13.32 -23.74
CA ILE A 306 13.28 -14.68 -23.22
C ILE A 306 14.55 -15.27 -23.83
N GLU A 307 14.85 -14.96 -25.09
CA GLU A 307 16.02 -15.50 -25.80
C GLU A 307 17.36 -14.99 -25.26
N ASN A 308 17.42 -13.82 -24.63
CA ASN A 308 18.67 -13.25 -24.10
C ASN A 308 19.02 -13.74 -22.69
N VAL A 309 18.04 -14.28 -21.96
CA VAL A 309 18.24 -14.74 -20.57
C VAL A 309 18.84 -16.16 -20.51
N ILE A 310 18.79 -16.91 -21.62
CA ILE A 310 19.27 -18.30 -21.69
C ILE A 310 20.78 -18.39 -22.04
N ASN A 311 21.42 -17.27 -22.42
CA ASN A 311 22.82 -17.22 -22.84
C ASN A 311 23.79 -16.61 -21.79
N ILE A 312 23.42 -16.58 -20.50
CA ILE A 312 24.30 -16.14 -19.39
C ILE A 312 24.44 -17.25 -18.36
#